data_AF-A0A183V1A8-F1
#
_entry.id   AF-A0A183V1A8-F1
#
_cell.length_a   1.000
_cell.length_b   1.000
_cell.length_c   1.000
_cell.angle_alpha   90.00
_cell.angle_beta   90.00
_cell.angle_gamma   90.00
#
_symmetry.space_group_name_H-M   'P 1'
#
loop_
_entity.id
_entity.type
_entity.pdbx_description
1 polymer ?
#
loop_
_entity_poly.entity_id
_entity_poly.type
_entity_poly.pdbx_seq_one_letter_code
_entity_poly.pdbx_strand_id
1 'polypeptide(L)'
;MAGVMVLSEQICHSPPQKYTNTGTFVVDLSTFANRHEIALDGLGASGKPQGSSRYYKFMGAIAVKVQGLDGADVKALGNRYEHPGTRIERGRFMHKIMTGVNSSSGSPLPLAVVIYEWFGVPHPIQLKNMIPWRHLDDRTVREVGRRVMWTHHETTG
;
A
#
# COMPACT_ATOMS: atom_id res chain seq x y z
N MET A 1 0.68 23.30 -7.94
CA MET A 1 0.53 22.38 -6.79
C MET A 1 1.73 22.58 -5.91
N ALA A 2 1.55 22.92 -4.63
CA ALA A 2 2.66 22.99 -3.68
C ALA A 2 2.99 21.58 -3.19
N GLY A 3 4.27 21.20 -3.22
CA GLY A 3 4.74 19.98 -2.57
C GLY A 3 4.68 20.14 -1.06
N VAL A 4 4.34 19.08 -0.34
CA VAL A 4 4.40 19.05 1.13
C VAL A 4 5.73 18.39 1.50
N MET A 5 6.54 19.08 2.31
CA MET A 5 7.71 18.46 2.94
C MET A 5 7.25 17.64 4.14
N VAL A 6 7.75 16.41 4.24
CA VAL A 6 7.45 15.48 5.32
C VAL A 6 8.74 15.27 6.09
N LEU A 7 8.69 15.48 7.40
CA LEU A 7 9.86 15.30 8.26
C LEU A 7 10.17 13.81 8.40
N SER A 8 11.44 13.45 8.53
CA SER A 8 11.88 12.04 8.54
C SER A 8 11.23 11.25 9.67
N GLU A 9 11.00 11.86 10.84
CA GLU A 9 10.32 11.26 11.99
C GLU A 9 8.83 10.98 11.75
N GLN A 10 8.24 11.54 10.70
CA GLN A 10 6.85 11.31 10.30
C GLN A 10 6.72 10.17 9.27
N ILE A 11 7.84 9.59 8.84
CA ILE A 11 7.87 8.48 7.88
C ILE A 11 7.77 7.16 8.66
N CYS A 12 6.76 6.37 8.32
CA CYS A 12 6.55 5.05 8.89
C CYS A 12 7.47 4.02 8.21
N HIS A 13 7.95 3.02 8.97
CA HIS A 13 8.74 1.90 8.43
C HIS A 13 7.91 0.62 8.21
N SER A 14 6.60 0.70 8.42
CA SER A 14 5.63 -0.38 8.22
C SER A 14 4.24 0.24 7.96
N PRO A 15 3.31 -0.49 7.30
CA PRO A 15 1.95 0.02 7.16
C PRO A 15 1.25 0.09 8.53
N PRO A 16 0.43 1.12 8.79
CA PRO A 16 -0.32 1.27 10.04
C PRO A 16 -1.16 0.03 10.37
N GLN A 17 -0.81 -0.68 11.44
CA GLN A 17 -1.43 -1.96 11.78
C GLN A 17 -2.82 -1.77 12.39
N LYS A 18 -3.81 -2.47 11.82
CA LYS A 18 -5.22 -2.49 12.23
C LYS A 18 -5.84 -1.08 12.29
N TYR A 19 -5.31 -0.14 11.52
CA TYR A 19 -5.79 1.24 11.50
C TYR A 19 -7.13 1.32 10.77
N THR A 20 -8.17 1.74 11.47
CA THR A 20 -9.54 1.82 10.93
C THR A 20 -10.11 3.22 10.93
N ASN A 21 -9.31 4.25 11.21
CA ASN A 21 -9.76 5.64 11.14
C ASN A 21 -9.41 6.25 9.76
N THR A 22 -9.72 7.53 9.55
CA THR A 22 -9.27 8.28 8.38
C THR A 22 -7.88 8.85 8.64
N GLY A 23 -6.94 8.70 7.70
CA GLY A 23 -5.57 9.17 7.89
C GLY A 23 -4.73 9.02 6.63
N THR A 24 -3.64 9.78 6.56
CA THR A 24 -2.64 9.70 5.48
C THR A 24 -1.27 9.49 6.11
N PHE A 25 -0.54 8.52 5.59
CA PHE A 25 0.75 8.08 6.10
C PHE A 25 1.75 8.01 4.96
N VAL A 26 2.99 8.40 5.23
CA VAL A 26 4.12 8.19 4.34
C VAL A 26 4.90 7.01 4.86
N VAL A 27 5.14 6.02 4.00
CA VAL A 27 5.79 4.76 4.37
C VAL A 27 7.07 4.61 3.56
N ASP A 28 8.16 4.36 4.26
CA ASP A 28 9.42 3.95 3.67
C ASP A 28 9.34 2.50 3.20
N LEU A 29 9.56 2.30 1.91
CA LEU A 29 9.56 1.01 1.24
C LEU A 29 10.95 0.36 1.21
N SER A 30 12.00 1.07 1.60
CA SER A 30 13.37 0.55 1.54
C SER A 30 13.60 -0.67 2.43
N THR A 31 12.80 -0.82 3.48
CA THR A 31 12.85 -1.95 4.43
C THR A 31 12.02 -3.15 3.97
N PHE A 32 11.29 -3.05 2.86
CA PHE A 32 10.33 -4.06 2.42
C PHE A 32 11.02 -5.00 1.44
N ALA A 33 10.88 -6.31 1.64
CA ALA A 33 11.41 -7.28 0.68
C ALA A 33 10.59 -7.27 -0.62
N ASN A 34 9.30 -6.95 -0.53
CA ASN A 34 8.39 -6.82 -1.65
C ASN A 34 7.39 -5.67 -1.45
N ARG A 35 7.12 -4.91 -2.53
CA ARG A 35 6.08 -3.86 -2.58
C ARG A 35 4.67 -4.32 -2.17
N HIS A 36 4.38 -5.61 -2.17
CA HIS A 36 3.08 -6.14 -1.73
C HIS A 36 2.90 -6.10 -0.21
N GLU A 37 4.00 -6.02 0.56
CA GLU A 37 3.96 -5.96 2.03
C GLU A 37 3.27 -4.69 2.55
N ILE A 38 3.24 -3.61 1.77
CA ILE A 38 2.52 -2.38 2.14
C ILE A 38 1.00 -2.54 2.23
N ALA A 39 0.45 -3.58 1.59
CA ALA A 39 -0.96 -3.91 1.73
C ALA A 39 -1.26 -4.80 2.96
N LEU A 40 -0.23 -5.22 3.72
CA LEU A 40 -0.36 -6.09 4.89
C LEU A 40 -0.53 -5.25 6.17
N ASP A 41 -1.66 -4.54 6.26
CA ASP A 41 -2.01 -3.66 7.39
C ASP A 41 -2.71 -4.39 8.55
N GLY A 42 -2.79 -5.72 8.53
CA GLY A 42 -3.39 -6.50 9.61
C GLY A 42 -4.92 -6.47 9.67
N LEU A 43 -5.60 -5.88 8.68
CA LEU A 43 -7.08 -5.92 8.56
C LEU A 43 -7.59 -7.15 7.78
N GLY A 44 -6.69 -8.02 7.32
CA GLY A 44 -7.04 -9.23 6.57
C GLY A 44 -7.09 -8.98 5.06
N ALA A 45 -7.85 -9.82 4.36
CA ALA A 45 -7.88 -9.78 2.90
C ALA A 45 -8.58 -8.52 2.39
N SER A 46 -7.82 -7.66 1.74
CA SER A 46 -8.36 -6.56 0.95
C SER A 46 -8.96 -7.07 -0.35
N GLY A 47 -10.02 -6.42 -0.85
CA GLY A 47 -10.60 -6.77 -2.15
C GLY A 47 -9.60 -6.60 -3.31
N LYS A 48 -9.98 -7.02 -4.52
CA LYS A 48 -9.15 -6.81 -5.72
C LYS A 48 -8.80 -5.32 -5.87
N PRO A 49 -7.52 -4.95 -6.06
CA PRO A 49 -7.16 -3.55 -6.27
C PRO A 49 -7.85 -3.00 -7.50
N GLN A 50 -8.41 -1.80 -7.35
CA GLN A 50 -8.84 -0.97 -8.45
C GLN A 50 -7.91 0.22 -8.51
N GLY A 51 -7.25 0.44 -9.64
CA GLY A 51 -6.22 1.46 -9.70
C GLY A 51 -6.01 1.99 -11.10
N SER A 52 -5.32 3.13 -11.15
CA SER A 52 -4.83 3.70 -12.39
C SER A 52 -3.37 4.07 -12.23
N SER A 53 -2.66 4.07 -13.35
CA SER A 53 -1.31 4.65 -13.41
C SER A 53 -1.38 6.04 -14.01
N ARG A 54 -0.50 6.92 -13.54
CA ARG A 54 -0.32 8.27 -14.07
C ARG A 54 1.16 8.49 -14.30
N TYR A 55 1.48 9.22 -15.36
CA TYR A 55 2.86 9.49 -15.75
C TYR A 55 3.18 10.95 -15.45
N TYR A 56 4.37 11.21 -14.90
CA TYR A 56 4.81 12.54 -14.54
C TYR A 56 6.23 12.79 -15.04
N LYS A 57 6.47 14.03 -15.48
CA LYS A 57 7.79 14.58 -15.79
C LYS A 57 8.13 15.66 -14.77
N PHE A 58 9.33 15.65 -14.24
CA PHE A 58 9.83 16.68 -13.34
C PHE A 58 10.43 17.84 -14.16
N MET A 59 9.97 19.04 -13.84
CA MET A 59 10.52 20.30 -14.34
C MET A 59 11.03 21.07 -13.12
N GLY A 60 12.27 20.79 -12.72
CA GLY A 60 12.80 21.22 -11.43
C GLY A 60 12.05 20.56 -10.27
N ALA A 61 11.54 21.37 -9.34
CA ALA A 61 10.75 20.89 -8.19
C ALA A 61 9.27 20.58 -8.52
N ILE A 62 8.83 20.82 -9.76
CA ILE A 62 7.42 20.68 -10.16
C ILE A 62 7.25 19.37 -10.93
N ALA A 63 6.29 18.54 -10.51
CA ALA A 63 5.85 17.39 -11.27
C ALA A 63 4.68 17.78 -12.20
N VAL A 64 4.84 17.57 -13.50
CA VAL A 64 3.80 17.82 -14.52
C VAL A 64 3.29 16.49 -15.05
N LYS A 65 1.97 16.30 -15.06
CA LYS A 65 1.35 15.09 -15.61
C LYS A 65 1.55 15.04 -17.13
N VAL A 66 1.98 13.89 -17.64
CA VAL A 66 2.12 13.61 -19.08
C VAL A 66 1.21 12.44 -19.49
N GLN A 67 0.98 12.29 -20.80
CA GLN A 67 -0.03 11.37 -21.33
C GLN A 67 0.41 9.90 -21.33
N GLY A 68 1.71 9.64 -21.42
CA GLY A 68 2.26 8.29 -21.53
C GLY A 68 3.66 8.18 -20.94
N LEU A 69 4.25 6.99 -21.10
CA LEU A 69 5.60 6.69 -20.63
C LEU A 69 6.66 7.54 -21.34
N ASP A 70 6.43 7.86 -22.62
CA ASP A 70 7.35 8.66 -23.43
C ASP A 70 7.48 10.07 -22.86
N GLY A 71 8.68 10.37 -22.36
CA GLY A 71 9.00 11.64 -21.72
C GLY A 71 8.59 11.76 -20.25
N ALA A 72 8.12 10.69 -19.61
CA ALA A 72 7.88 10.64 -18.17
C ALA A 72 9.14 10.23 -17.41
N ASP A 73 9.38 10.84 -16.25
CA ASP A 73 10.43 10.44 -15.32
C ASP A 73 9.91 9.41 -14.31
N VAL A 74 8.62 9.47 -13.97
CA VAL A 74 7.97 8.58 -13.01
C VAL A 74 6.62 8.10 -13.52
N LYS A 75 6.36 6.81 -13.32
CA LYS A 75 5.02 6.21 -13.38
C LYS A 75 4.51 6.03 -11.97
N ALA A 76 3.57 6.88 -11.57
CA ALA A 76 2.84 6.75 -10.30
C ALA A 76 1.76 5.67 -10.42
N LEU A 77 1.66 4.82 -9.40
CA LEU A 77 0.70 3.73 -9.29
C LEU A 77 -0.22 4.04 -8.11
N GLY A 78 -1.51 4.24 -8.36
CA GLY A 78 -2.51 4.45 -7.32
C GLY A 78 -3.47 3.27 -7.27
N ASN A 79 -3.27 2.37 -6.30
CA ASN A 79 -4.16 1.23 -6.06
C ASN A 79 -5.11 1.56 -4.91
N ARG A 80 -6.41 1.35 -5.13
CA ARG A 80 -7.46 1.46 -4.13
C ARG A 80 -7.99 0.07 -3.82
N TYR A 81 -8.16 -0.22 -2.54
CA TYR A 81 -8.77 -1.45 -2.08
C TYR A 81 -9.91 -1.11 -1.14
N GLU A 82 -11.00 -1.86 -1.28
CA GLU A 82 -12.17 -1.75 -0.43
C GLU A 82 -12.23 -3.00 0.45
N HIS A 83 -12.46 -2.79 1.75
CA HIS A 83 -12.51 -3.88 2.69
C HIS A 83 -13.83 -4.67 2.51
N PRO A 84 -13.78 -5.96 2.15
CA PRO A 84 -14.98 -6.72 1.78
C PRO A 84 -16.00 -6.81 2.92
N GLY A 85 -15.54 -6.90 4.17
CA GLY A 85 -16.39 -6.92 5.36
C GLY A 85 -17.13 -5.61 5.67
N THR A 86 -16.95 -4.56 4.86
CA THR A 86 -17.63 -3.26 5.03
C THR A 86 -18.63 -2.94 3.92
N ARG A 87 -18.87 -3.89 2.99
CA ARG A 87 -19.74 -3.66 1.84
C ARG A 87 -21.23 -3.56 2.15
N ILE A 88 -21.65 -4.06 3.31
CA ILE A 88 -23.03 -4.52 3.44
C ILE A 88 -24.00 -3.38 3.78
N GLU A 89 -23.80 -2.52 4.80
CA GLU A 89 -24.96 -1.69 5.22
C GLU A 89 -24.76 -0.24 5.75
N ARG A 90 -23.55 0.31 5.99
CA ARG A 90 -23.44 1.68 6.58
C ARG A 90 -22.28 2.56 6.12
N GLY A 91 -21.15 1.96 5.80
CA GLY A 91 -19.99 2.69 5.31
C GLY A 91 -18.97 1.73 4.73
N ARG A 92 -18.20 2.19 3.75
CA ARG A 92 -17.16 1.38 3.10
C ARG A 92 -15.81 1.87 3.58
N PHE A 93 -15.03 0.96 4.14
CA PHE A 93 -13.64 1.25 4.50
C PHE A 93 -12.74 0.97 3.31
N MET A 94 -11.85 1.91 3.03
CA MET A 94 -10.93 1.79 1.92
C MET A 94 -9.54 2.25 2.33
N HIS A 95 -8.56 1.61 1.72
CA HIS A 95 -7.21 2.13 1.70
C HIS A 95 -6.74 2.38 0.27
N LYS A 96 -5.95 3.43 0.08
CA LYS A 96 -5.30 3.77 -1.18
C LYS A 96 -3.81 3.75 -0.96
N ILE A 97 -3.10 3.06 -1.83
CA ILE A 97 -1.64 2.95 -1.81
C ILE A 97 -1.15 3.63 -3.07
N MET A 98 -0.46 4.75 -2.88
CA MET A 98 0.19 5.50 -3.95
C MET A 98 1.69 5.26 -3.86
N THR A 99 2.24 4.65 -4.90
CA THR A 99 3.69 4.43 -5.06
C THR A 99 4.10 4.90 -6.46
N GLY A 100 5.35 4.70 -6.83
CA GLY A 100 5.78 4.93 -8.20
C GLY A 100 6.98 4.09 -8.56
N VAL A 101 7.29 4.09 -9.84
CA VAL A 101 8.53 3.56 -10.38
C VAL A 101 9.18 4.64 -11.22
N ASN A 102 10.51 4.69 -11.21
CA ASN A 102 11.26 5.48 -12.18
C ASN A 102 10.99 4.89 -13.57
N SER A 103 10.56 5.74 -14.50
CA SER A 103 10.15 5.32 -15.85
C SER A 103 11.31 4.78 -16.68
N SER A 104 12.54 5.26 -16.45
CA SER A 104 13.73 4.86 -17.20
C SER A 104 14.37 3.58 -16.65
N SER A 105 14.55 3.49 -15.33
CA SER A 105 15.19 2.32 -14.70
C SER A 105 14.21 1.22 -14.32
N GLY A 106 12.91 1.52 -14.23
CA GLY A 106 11.90 0.61 -13.68
C GLY A 106 12.02 0.40 -12.17
N SER A 107 12.99 1.04 -11.49
CA SER A 107 13.20 0.86 -10.06
C SER A 107 12.05 1.49 -9.25
N PRO A 108 11.59 0.83 -8.17
CA PRO A 108 10.57 1.40 -7.30
C PRO A 108 11.06 2.68 -6.64
N LEU A 109 10.14 3.62 -6.41
CA LEU A 109 10.40 4.76 -5.55
C LEU A 109 10.46 4.31 -4.08
N PRO A 110 11.30 4.96 -3.25
CA PRO A 110 11.53 4.54 -1.88
C PRO A 110 10.36 4.84 -0.94
N LEU A 111 9.41 5.69 -1.35
CA LEU A 111 8.29 6.10 -0.51
C LEU A 111 6.96 5.70 -1.15
N ALA A 112 6.01 5.40 -0.28
CA ALA A 112 4.60 5.30 -0.62
C ALA A 112 3.76 6.19 0.27
N VAL A 113 2.61 6.61 -0.24
CA VAL A 113 1.57 7.29 0.53
C VAL A 113 0.40 6.32 0.69
N VAL A 114 0.05 6.02 1.93
CA VAL A 114 -1.10 5.19 2.29
C VAL A 114 -2.18 6.08 2.86
N ILE A 115 -3.37 6.04 2.27
CA ILE A 115 -4.53 6.80 2.73
C ILE A 115 -5.60 5.81 3.18
N TYR A 116 -6.09 5.95 4.39
CA TYR A 116 -7.26 5.26 4.91
C TYR A 116 -8.43 6.22 4.97
N GLU A 117 -9.61 5.77 4.55
CA GLU A 117 -10.80 6.61 4.44
C GLU A 117 -12.08 5.77 4.57
N TRP A 118 -13.10 6.38 5.17
CA TRP A 118 -14.46 5.85 5.20
C TRP A 118 -15.36 6.60 4.22
N PHE A 119 -16.20 5.85 3.51
CA PHE A 119 -17.29 6.39 2.70
C PHE A 119 -18.60 6.01 3.36
N GLY A 120 -19.28 6.98 3.96
CA GLY A 120 -20.44 6.74 4.81
C GLY A 120 -20.04 6.70 6.29
N VAL A 121 -20.85 6.03 7.11
CA VAL A 121 -20.67 6.02 8.58
C VAL A 121 -19.65 4.94 8.97
N PRO A 122 -18.53 5.28 9.63
CA PRO A 122 -17.59 4.31 10.15
C PRO A 122 -18.25 3.31 11.09
N HIS A 123 -17.85 2.05 11.00
CA HIS A 123 -18.31 1.00 11.91
C HIS A 123 -17.20 -0.02 12.17
N PRO A 124 -17.27 -0.81 13.25
CA PRO A 124 -16.25 -1.82 13.53
C PRO A 124 -16.09 -2.80 12.37
N ILE A 125 -14.84 -3.04 11.96
CA ILE A 125 -14.52 -4.06 10.97
C ILE A 125 -14.50 -5.41 11.70
N GLN A 126 -15.50 -6.24 11.43
CA GLN A 126 -15.54 -7.61 11.92
C GLN A 126 -14.54 -8.43 11.10
N LEU A 127 -13.45 -8.88 11.71
CA LEU A 127 -12.48 -9.78 11.08
C LEU A 127 -13.02 -11.23 10.92
N LYS A 128 -14.35 -11.40 10.94
CA LYS A 128 -15.01 -12.71 10.90
C LYS A 128 -14.98 -13.26 9.48
N ASN A 129 -14.46 -14.47 9.35
CA ASN A 129 -14.31 -15.26 8.12
C ASN A 129 -13.17 -14.81 7.20
N MET A 130 -11.94 -14.92 7.72
CA MET A 130 -10.75 -15.06 6.90
C MET A 130 -10.94 -16.26 5.95
N ILE A 131 -11.16 -16.02 4.66
CA ILE A 131 -10.80 -17.01 3.65
C ILE A 131 -9.27 -16.93 3.58
N PRO A 132 -8.51 -17.96 4.00
CA PRO A 132 -7.07 -17.96 3.81
C PRO A 132 -6.79 -17.88 2.32
N TRP A 133 -5.61 -17.39 1.94
CA TRP A 133 -5.06 -17.21 0.58
C TRP A 133 -5.11 -18.42 -0.39
N ARG A 134 -5.89 -19.47 -0.13
CA ARG A 134 -5.92 -20.79 -0.79
C ARG A 134 -6.42 -20.82 -2.23
N HIS A 135 -6.52 -19.71 -2.97
CA HIS A 135 -6.86 -19.72 -4.41
C HIS A 135 -5.88 -18.89 -5.28
N LEU A 136 -4.63 -18.79 -4.85
CA LEU A 136 -3.50 -18.44 -5.73
C LEU A 136 -2.43 -19.54 -5.59
N ASP A 137 -1.97 -20.05 -6.73
CA ASP A 137 -1.15 -21.25 -6.91
C ASP A 137 -0.07 -21.52 -5.84
N ASP A 138 0.02 -22.79 -5.42
CA ASP A 138 0.83 -23.35 -4.30
C ASP A 138 2.36 -23.19 -4.45
N ARG A 139 2.86 -22.69 -5.60
CA ARG A 139 4.31 -22.47 -5.81
C ARG A 139 4.82 -21.15 -5.27
N THR A 140 4.05 -20.07 -5.37
CA THR A 140 4.54 -18.72 -5.04
C THR A 140 4.50 -18.41 -3.54
N VAL A 141 3.56 -19.03 -2.81
CA VAL A 141 3.39 -18.82 -1.36
C VAL A 141 4.48 -19.52 -0.54
N ARG A 142 4.99 -20.67 -1.01
CA ARG A 142 6.03 -21.45 -0.31
C ARG A 142 7.38 -20.74 -0.26
N GLU A 143 7.69 -19.90 -1.25
CA GLU A 143 8.94 -19.15 -1.29
C GLU A 143 8.91 -17.91 -0.38
N VAL A 144 7.75 -17.25 -0.27
CA VAL A 144 7.58 -16.06 0.58
C VAL A 144 7.35 -16.45 2.05
N GLY A 145 6.59 -17.52 2.32
CA GLY A 145 6.28 -17.98 3.67
C GLY A 145 7.47 -18.56 4.44
N ARG A 146 8.52 -19.04 3.76
CA ARG A 146 9.71 -19.60 4.42
C ARG A 146 10.67 -18.53 4.95
N ARG A 147 10.63 -17.29 4.44
CA ARG A 147 11.50 -16.21 4.91
C ARG A 147 10.96 -15.44 6.11
N VAL A 148 9.63 -15.42 6.31
CA VAL A 148 8.99 -14.67 7.40
C VAL A 148 8.89 -15.50 8.70
N MET A 149 9.09 -16.83 8.65
CA MET A 149 9.10 -17.70 9.84
C MET A 149 10.46 -17.83 10.55
N TRP A 150 11.50 -17.12 10.13
CA TRP A 150 12.79 -17.10 10.82
C TRP A 150 13.12 -15.69 11.30
N THR A 151 12.42 -15.21 12.33
CA THR A 151 12.91 -14.14 13.24
C THR A 151 12.07 -13.97 14.52
N HIS A 152 11.17 -14.91 14.84
CA HIS A 152 10.47 -14.92 16.13
C HIS A 152 10.56 -16.31 16.76
N HIS A 153 11.74 -16.60 17.31
CA HIS A 153 12.15 -17.63 18.28
C HIS A 153 13.67 -17.72 18.05
N GLU A 154 14.56 -17.27 18.92
CA GLU A 154 14.67 -17.57 20.34
C GLU A 154 15.32 -16.39 21.10
N THR A 155 14.65 -15.90 22.14
CA THR A 155 15.32 -15.31 23.31
C THR A 155 14.56 -15.77 24.53
N THR A 156 14.89 -16.98 25.00
CA THR A 156 14.76 -17.36 26.41
C THR A 156 15.68 -18.54 26.64
N GLY A 157 16.76 -18.25 27.35
CA GLY A 157 17.78 -19.15 27.86
C GLY A 157 18.69 -18.27 28.70
#